data_AF-S7VE30-F1
#
_entry.id   AF-S7VE30-F1
#
_cell.length_a   1.000
_cell.length_b   1.000
_cell.length_c   1.000
_cell.angle_alpha   90.00
_cell.angle_beta   90.00
_cell.angle_gamma   90.00
#
_symmetry.space_group_name_H-M   'P 1'
#
loop_
_entity.id
_entity.type
_entity.pdbx_description
1 polymer ?
#
loop_
_entity_poly.entity_id
_entity_poly.type
_entity_poly.pdbx_seq_one_letter_code
_entity_poly.pdbx_strand_id
1 'polypeptide(L)'
;MAIRSIAAGLLTAQTIAVVHVRISNIDHYEKVKSLLDAGFVAVPSSAVAESLKDWHTAFYGGVFFTLTLGLGLTFLSLPAVGWWHRNRNLSVRWSLILLWTGLIGVMNSNGVSAAATAYAVLIPAAVFAASIRDKRGRGSTVRGVGAIHLLGILVLGGIMLLKADTAVFSAVRDRLLLTNPIGIGVNNFYYRYTLYPAQAFKSLNQELIRTWRATDLRGNPTIARLRPTLARLDWLEIGEGGPHDMVVRIDGERLSLYRQGKTILGVPAGEFLARPGLTLKDFSAETDRDVGLRRITFASLTAICLLTIYGGVYFPVHCLAGRRLGPIGTAAASVFVALAAGSLVLSWTSGTIEKKAAGKAALKAFLHADDAALRIKGLIRLCREKRDIQGLADPRGMARGEDPMERYWLARSLAFARSPDTFTVLVDLLDDPQVNVAYQACRSLGRRGDRRAVAPLLSVIHRSREWYVQLHAYRALKRLGWHQNVFN
;
A
#
# COMPACT_ATOMS: atom_id res chain seq x y z
N MET A 1 21.31 -20.95 15.29
CA MET A 1 21.73 -21.47 13.96
C MET A 1 20.91 -20.85 12.84
N ALA A 2 19.57 -20.82 12.94
CA ALA A 2 18.70 -20.09 12.02
C ALA A 2 19.12 -18.62 11.76
N ILE A 3 19.75 -17.95 12.72
CA ILE A 3 20.15 -16.54 12.62
C ILE A 3 21.06 -16.26 11.41
N ARG A 4 22.05 -17.13 11.11
CA ARG A 4 22.96 -16.89 9.96
C ARG A 4 22.23 -17.00 8.62
N SER A 5 21.43 -18.06 8.45
CA SER A 5 20.63 -18.25 7.25
C SER A 5 19.53 -17.19 7.09
N ILE A 6 18.88 -16.79 8.20
CA ILE A 6 17.91 -15.68 8.20
C ILE A 6 18.59 -14.38 7.82
N ALA A 7 19.74 -14.05 8.42
CA ALA A 7 20.50 -12.85 8.09
C ALA A 7 20.95 -12.86 6.63
N ALA A 8 21.45 -13.98 6.11
CA ALA A 8 21.82 -14.12 4.70
C ALA A 8 20.64 -13.88 3.76
N GLY A 9 19.48 -14.48 4.06
CA GLY A 9 18.25 -14.27 3.30
C GLY A 9 17.76 -12.82 3.32
N LEU A 10 17.73 -12.18 4.49
CA LEU A 10 17.28 -10.80 4.65
C LEU A 10 18.24 -9.76 4.06
N LEU A 11 19.55 -9.95 4.21
CA LEU A 11 20.54 -9.08 3.58
C LEU A 11 20.47 -9.18 2.05
N THR A 12 20.34 -10.41 1.53
CA THR A 12 20.14 -10.63 0.09
C THR A 12 18.84 -9.98 -0.39
N ALA A 13 17.75 -10.14 0.35
CA ALA A 13 16.47 -9.51 0.05
C ALA A 13 16.59 -7.98 0.02
N GLN A 14 17.26 -7.38 1.00
CA GLN A 14 17.46 -5.93 1.06
C GLN A 14 18.30 -5.43 -0.11
N THR A 15 19.37 -6.13 -0.49
CA THR A 15 20.18 -5.77 -1.66
C THR A 15 19.35 -5.77 -2.94
N ILE A 16 18.56 -6.83 -3.18
CA ILE A 16 17.68 -6.91 -4.34
C ILE A 16 16.62 -5.81 -4.29
N ALA A 17 16.04 -5.55 -3.12
CA ALA A 17 15.00 -4.55 -2.94
C ALA A 17 15.48 -3.13 -3.20
N VAL A 18 16.68 -2.78 -2.73
CA VAL A 18 17.27 -1.47 -3.02
C VAL A 18 17.45 -1.28 -4.52
N VAL A 19 18.00 -2.27 -5.23
CA VAL A 19 18.19 -2.18 -6.69
C VAL A 19 16.85 -2.11 -7.42
N HIS A 20 15.88 -2.94 -7.03
CA HIS A 20 14.54 -2.96 -7.63
C HIS A 20 13.83 -1.60 -7.48
N VAL A 21 13.81 -1.04 -6.27
CA VAL A 21 13.20 0.26 -6.01
C VAL A 21 13.99 1.37 -6.70
N ARG A 22 15.32 1.28 -6.76
CA ARG A 22 16.17 2.27 -7.43
C ARG A 22 15.84 2.40 -8.91
N ILE A 23 15.75 1.27 -9.63
CA ILE A 23 15.42 1.26 -11.05
C ILE A 23 14.04 1.89 -11.27
N SER A 24 13.04 1.45 -10.51
CA SER A 24 11.68 2.00 -10.61
C SER A 24 11.63 3.50 -10.30
N ASN A 25 12.37 3.96 -9.30
CA ASN A 25 12.41 5.38 -8.95
C ASN A 25 12.99 6.23 -10.08
N ILE A 26 14.05 5.75 -10.75
CA ILE A 26 14.64 6.45 -11.90
C ILE A 26 13.64 6.50 -13.07
N ASP A 27 12.99 5.37 -13.39
CA ASP A 27 11.97 5.35 -14.44
C ASP A 27 10.81 6.32 -14.12
N HIS A 28 10.40 6.39 -12.85
CA HIS A 28 9.37 7.30 -12.39
C HIS A 28 9.82 8.77 -12.44
N TYR A 29 11.08 9.06 -12.12
CA TYR A 29 11.66 10.39 -12.24
C TYR A 29 11.65 10.89 -13.70
N GLU A 30 12.09 10.08 -14.66
CA GLU A 30 12.09 10.46 -16.08
C GLU A 30 10.67 10.70 -16.62
N LYS A 31 9.70 9.90 -16.14
CA LYS A 31 8.28 10.11 -16.44
C LYS A 31 7.77 11.43 -15.85
N VAL A 32 8.09 11.74 -14.59
CA VAL A 32 7.72 13.02 -13.95
C VAL A 32 8.33 14.19 -14.70
N LYS A 33 9.61 14.10 -15.07
CA LYS A 33 10.29 15.12 -15.87
C LYS A 33 9.57 15.36 -17.19
N SER A 34 9.24 14.30 -17.92
CA SER A 34 8.53 14.41 -19.21
C SER A 34 7.13 15.00 -19.09
N LEU A 35 6.43 14.74 -17.99
CA LEU A 35 5.14 15.38 -17.69
C LEU A 35 5.31 16.88 -17.47
N LEU A 36 6.31 17.28 -16.69
CA LEU A 36 6.60 18.69 -16.42
C LEU A 36 7.05 19.43 -17.68
N ASP A 37 7.92 18.83 -18.49
CA ASP A 37 8.39 19.37 -19.76
C ASP A 37 7.22 19.58 -20.75
N ALA A 38 6.20 18.72 -20.67
CA ALA A 38 4.96 18.85 -21.43
C ALA A 38 3.91 19.79 -20.80
N GLY A 39 4.25 20.50 -19.71
CA GLY A 39 3.38 21.48 -19.05
C GLY A 39 2.29 20.89 -18.14
N PHE A 40 2.36 19.60 -17.82
CA PHE A 40 1.40 18.94 -16.92
C PHE A 40 1.81 19.07 -15.46
N VAL A 41 0.82 19.01 -14.58
CA VAL A 41 1.02 18.78 -13.15
C VAL A 41 1.45 17.33 -12.94
N ALA A 42 2.66 17.15 -12.40
CA ALA A 42 3.19 15.84 -12.03
C ALA A 42 3.07 15.57 -10.52
N VAL A 43 2.92 14.29 -10.18
CA VAL A 43 2.95 13.81 -8.79
C VAL A 43 3.88 12.59 -8.73
N PRO A 44 5.01 12.65 -8.00
CA PRO A 44 5.44 13.78 -7.17
C PRO A 44 5.79 15.04 -8.00
N SER A 45 5.66 16.21 -7.37
CA SER A 45 6.14 17.49 -7.91
C SER A 45 7.65 17.45 -8.16
N SER A 46 8.19 18.30 -9.03
CA SER A 46 9.64 18.41 -9.30
C SER A 46 10.50 18.37 -8.02
N ALA A 47 10.15 19.18 -7.03
CA ALA A 47 10.84 19.29 -5.74
C ALA A 47 10.95 17.97 -4.95
N VAL A 48 9.96 17.09 -5.06
CA VAL A 48 9.91 15.78 -4.39
C VAL A 48 10.40 14.68 -5.33
N ALA A 49 10.27 14.86 -6.64
CA ALA A 49 10.79 13.93 -7.64
C ALA A 49 12.32 13.80 -7.56
N GLU A 50 13.02 14.87 -7.17
CA GLU A 50 14.47 14.82 -6.93
C GLU A 50 14.88 13.68 -5.97
N SER A 51 14.10 13.41 -4.91
CA SER A 51 14.44 12.35 -3.96
C SER A 51 14.27 10.93 -4.52
N LEU A 52 13.60 10.76 -5.67
CA LEU A 52 13.58 9.49 -6.41
C LEU A 52 15.00 9.10 -6.86
N LYS A 53 15.88 10.09 -7.08
CA LYS A 53 17.26 9.85 -7.50
C LYS A 53 18.17 9.36 -6.36
N ASP A 54 17.71 9.38 -5.12
CA ASP A 54 18.56 9.05 -3.99
C ASP A 54 18.61 7.55 -3.68
N TRP A 55 19.78 7.06 -3.30
CA TRP A 55 19.93 5.69 -2.81
C TRP A 55 19.26 5.47 -1.45
N HIS A 56 19.17 6.51 -0.61
CA HIS A 56 18.56 6.38 0.70
C HIS A 56 17.04 6.13 0.60
N THR A 57 16.34 6.77 -0.35
CA THR A 57 14.91 6.53 -0.57
C THR A 57 14.66 5.13 -1.12
N ALA A 58 15.53 4.65 -2.02
CA ALA A 58 15.51 3.26 -2.50
C ALA A 58 15.78 2.26 -1.37
N PHE A 59 16.72 2.55 -0.47
CA PHE A 59 17.03 1.70 0.68
C PHE A 59 15.84 1.58 1.63
N TYR A 60 15.29 2.70 2.09
CA TYR A 60 14.17 2.70 3.02
C TYR A 60 12.87 2.20 2.37
N GLY A 61 12.66 2.47 1.08
CA GLY A 61 11.59 1.86 0.30
C GLY A 61 11.76 0.33 0.20
N GLY A 62 12.98 -0.15 -0.01
CA GLY A 62 13.32 -1.56 -0.10
C GLY A 62 13.01 -2.37 1.15
N VAL A 63 12.99 -1.73 2.33
CA VAL A 63 12.60 -2.36 3.61
C VAL A 63 11.23 -3.02 3.51
N PHE A 64 10.29 -2.45 2.73
CA PHE A 64 8.98 -3.07 2.50
C PHE A 64 9.13 -4.47 1.89
N PHE A 65 9.88 -4.62 0.81
CA PHE A 65 10.06 -5.92 0.17
C PHE A 65 10.83 -6.89 1.07
N THR A 66 11.84 -6.41 1.79
CA THR A 66 12.63 -7.22 2.74
C THR A 66 11.76 -7.79 3.85
N LEU A 67 10.90 -6.98 4.47
CA LEU A 67 10.02 -7.40 5.56
C LEU A 67 8.76 -8.13 5.10
N THR A 68 8.49 -8.19 3.79
CA THR A 68 7.35 -8.90 3.21
C THR A 68 7.82 -10.10 2.39
N LEU A 69 8.09 -9.92 1.11
CA LEU A 69 8.53 -10.98 0.22
C LEU A 69 9.83 -11.63 0.70
N GLY A 70 10.80 -10.83 1.13
CA GLY A 70 12.12 -11.28 1.57
C GLY A 70 12.06 -12.22 2.76
N LEU A 71 11.38 -11.78 3.82
CA LEU A 71 11.16 -12.59 5.02
C LEU A 71 10.35 -13.86 4.72
N GLY A 72 9.33 -13.77 3.87
CA GLY A 72 8.52 -14.94 3.48
C GLY A 72 9.32 -15.98 2.71
N LEU A 73 10.07 -15.57 1.68
CA LEU A 73 10.94 -16.47 0.94
C LEU A 73 12.07 -17.04 1.81
N THR A 74 12.61 -16.24 2.73
CA THR A 74 13.61 -16.71 3.71
C THR A 74 13.01 -17.81 4.59
N PHE A 75 11.85 -17.57 5.20
CA PHE A 75 11.18 -18.55 6.06
C PHE A 75 10.66 -19.77 5.30
N LEU A 76 10.28 -19.63 4.04
CA LEU A 76 9.92 -20.76 3.19
C LEU A 76 11.17 -21.59 2.81
N SER A 77 12.32 -20.95 2.65
CA SER A 77 13.58 -21.61 2.29
C SER A 77 14.13 -22.45 3.45
N LEU A 78 14.08 -21.98 4.70
CA LEU A 78 14.63 -22.71 5.86
C LEU A 78 14.18 -24.18 5.99
N PRO A 79 12.87 -24.51 5.98
CA PRO A 79 12.44 -25.91 6.03
C PRO A 79 12.78 -26.67 4.74
N ALA A 80 12.73 -26.04 3.57
CA ALA A 80 13.08 -26.66 2.29
C ALA A 80 14.55 -27.11 2.27
N VAL A 81 15.47 -26.25 2.71
CA VAL A 81 16.89 -26.54 2.89
C VAL A 81 17.10 -27.65 3.93
N GLY A 82 16.39 -27.58 5.06
CA GLY A 82 16.42 -28.61 6.09
C GLY A 82 15.93 -29.98 5.60
N TRP A 83 14.93 -30.03 4.72
CA TRP A 83 14.46 -31.26 4.06
C TRP A 83 15.46 -31.76 3.02
N TRP A 84 16.06 -30.87 2.24
CA TRP A 84 17.07 -31.21 1.24
C TRP A 84 18.30 -31.90 1.84
N HIS A 85 18.81 -31.38 2.96
CA HIS A 85 19.97 -31.97 3.63
C HIS A 85 19.65 -33.31 4.31
N ARG A 86 18.44 -33.47 4.87
CA ARG A 86 18.02 -34.70 5.55
C ARG A 86 17.68 -35.84 4.59
N ASN A 87 17.08 -35.52 3.45
CA ASN A 87 16.59 -36.53 2.52
C ASN A 87 17.54 -36.66 1.32
N ARG A 88 18.12 -37.86 1.18
CA ARG A 88 18.90 -38.25 0.00
C ARG A 88 18.04 -38.84 -1.12
N ASN A 89 16.75 -39.10 -0.84
CA ASN A 89 15.79 -39.60 -1.83
C ASN A 89 15.62 -38.58 -2.97
N LEU A 90 15.85 -39.04 -4.19
CA LEU A 90 15.82 -38.23 -5.41
C LEU A 90 14.41 -37.66 -5.68
N SER A 91 13.35 -38.42 -5.42
CA SER A 91 11.96 -37.99 -5.64
C SER A 91 11.57 -36.81 -4.75
N VAL A 92 12.04 -36.80 -3.49
CA VAL A 92 11.81 -35.67 -2.57
C VAL A 92 12.53 -34.42 -3.07
N ARG A 93 13.76 -34.57 -3.56
CA ARG A 93 14.55 -33.47 -4.12
C ARG A 93 13.90 -32.88 -5.37
N TRP A 94 13.44 -33.74 -6.28
CA TRP A 94 12.67 -33.30 -7.44
C TRP A 94 11.37 -32.62 -7.06
N SER A 95 10.66 -33.11 -6.04
CA SER A 95 9.43 -32.47 -5.55
C SER A 95 9.70 -31.05 -5.04
N LEU A 96 10.81 -30.85 -4.31
CA LEU A 96 11.21 -29.51 -3.85
C LEU A 96 11.60 -28.60 -5.01
N ILE A 97 12.34 -29.12 -6.00
CA ILE A 97 12.70 -28.37 -7.21
C ILE A 97 11.43 -27.98 -7.98
N LEU A 98 10.51 -28.91 -8.20
CA LEU A 98 9.26 -28.66 -8.91
C LEU A 98 8.38 -27.62 -8.19
N LEU A 99 8.28 -27.71 -6.86
CA LEU A 99 7.56 -26.73 -6.05
C LEU A 99 8.19 -25.34 -6.17
N TRP A 100 9.53 -25.25 -6.16
CA TRP A 100 10.24 -23.98 -6.29
C TRP A 100 10.15 -23.39 -7.69
N THR A 101 10.30 -24.22 -8.73
CA THR A 101 10.08 -23.84 -10.13
C THR A 101 8.64 -23.39 -10.35
N GLY A 102 7.67 -24.04 -9.72
CA GLY A 102 6.27 -23.61 -9.72
C GLY A 102 6.08 -22.23 -9.09
N LEU A 103 6.73 -21.95 -7.95
CA LEU A 103 6.71 -20.61 -7.33
C LEU A 103 7.32 -19.55 -8.25
N ILE A 104 8.47 -19.83 -8.88
CA ILE A 104 9.09 -18.94 -9.88
C ILE A 104 8.12 -18.69 -11.04
N GLY A 105 7.45 -19.74 -11.53
CA GLY A 105 6.43 -19.64 -12.58
C GLY A 105 5.24 -18.78 -12.17
N VAL A 106 4.72 -18.92 -10.94
CA VAL A 106 3.62 -18.08 -10.43
C VAL A 106 4.05 -16.61 -10.32
N MET A 107 5.27 -16.36 -9.83
CA MET A 107 5.82 -15.01 -9.72
C MET A 107 6.02 -14.33 -11.09
N ASN A 108 6.25 -15.13 -12.14
CA ASN A 108 6.41 -14.69 -13.53
C ASN A 108 5.19 -15.06 -14.41
N SER A 109 4.00 -15.18 -13.81
CA SER A 109 2.79 -15.71 -14.48
C SER A 109 2.32 -14.88 -15.67
N ASN A 110 2.72 -13.61 -15.76
CA ASN A 110 2.42 -12.73 -16.89
C ASN A 110 3.69 -12.29 -17.60
N GLY A 111 4.64 -13.20 -17.79
CA GLY A 111 5.96 -12.95 -18.39
C GLY A 111 7.05 -12.69 -17.36
N VAL A 112 8.29 -12.65 -17.85
CA VAL A 112 9.48 -12.61 -17.00
C VAL A 112 9.66 -11.21 -16.38
N SER A 113 9.70 -11.16 -15.05
CA SER A 113 10.12 -10.02 -14.24
C SER A 113 11.48 -10.31 -13.63
N ALA A 114 12.46 -9.45 -13.92
CA ALA A 114 13.83 -9.60 -13.42
C ALA A 114 13.87 -9.56 -11.89
N ALA A 115 13.11 -8.64 -11.28
CA ALA A 115 13.00 -8.53 -9.83
C ALA A 115 12.37 -9.79 -9.22
N ALA A 116 11.24 -10.25 -9.76
CA ALA A 116 10.56 -11.44 -9.28
C ALA A 116 11.46 -12.68 -9.29
N THR A 117 12.21 -12.86 -10.39
CA THR A 117 13.17 -13.94 -10.55
C THR A 117 14.35 -13.80 -9.58
N ALA A 118 14.91 -12.60 -9.43
CA ALA A 118 16.01 -12.35 -8.49
C ALA A 118 15.62 -12.71 -7.05
N TYR A 119 14.45 -12.29 -6.58
CA TYR A 119 13.96 -12.64 -5.24
C TYR A 119 13.81 -14.15 -5.07
N ALA A 120 13.16 -14.82 -6.02
CA ALA A 120 12.85 -16.25 -5.92
C ALA A 120 14.08 -17.15 -6.05
N VAL A 121 15.17 -16.68 -6.68
CA VAL A 121 16.39 -17.47 -6.90
C VAL A 121 17.49 -17.13 -5.88
N LEU A 122 17.79 -15.84 -5.70
CA LEU A 122 18.96 -15.42 -4.93
C LEU A 122 18.74 -15.54 -3.41
N ILE A 123 17.54 -15.27 -2.90
CA ILE A 123 17.27 -15.42 -1.46
C ILE A 123 17.43 -16.88 -1.03
N PRO A 124 16.77 -17.87 -1.67
CA PRO A 124 16.94 -19.27 -1.27
C PRO A 124 18.36 -19.77 -1.48
N ALA A 125 19.05 -19.32 -2.52
CA ALA A 125 20.45 -19.66 -2.75
C ALA A 125 21.34 -19.14 -1.61
N ALA A 126 21.13 -17.91 -1.13
CA ALA A 126 21.86 -17.36 0.00
C ALA A 126 21.54 -18.10 1.31
N VAL A 127 20.27 -18.43 1.55
CA VAL A 127 19.83 -19.24 2.70
C VAL A 127 20.49 -20.62 2.68
N PHE A 128 20.50 -21.28 1.52
CA PHE A 128 21.12 -22.58 1.30
C PHE A 128 22.64 -22.53 1.49
N ALA A 129 23.31 -21.54 0.90
CA ALA A 129 24.76 -21.38 1.06
C ALA A 129 25.15 -21.18 2.53
N ALA A 130 24.39 -20.37 3.26
CA ALA A 130 24.60 -20.13 4.68
C ALA A 130 24.35 -21.38 5.56
N SER A 131 23.54 -22.34 5.11
CA SER A 131 23.23 -23.56 5.87
C SER A 131 24.19 -24.73 5.62
N ILE A 132 25.06 -24.69 4.60
CA ILE A 132 25.96 -25.81 4.25
C ILE A 132 26.85 -26.21 5.42
N ARG A 133 27.25 -25.25 6.26
CA ARG A 133 28.14 -25.47 7.41
C ARG A 133 27.38 -25.84 8.69
N ASP A 134 26.06 -25.87 8.66
CA ASP A 134 25.24 -26.21 9.83
C ASP A 134 25.20 -27.73 10.04
N LYS A 135 26.13 -28.24 10.85
CA LYS A 135 26.24 -29.67 11.18
C LYS A 135 25.21 -30.20 12.20
N ARG A 136 24.26 -29.38 12.68
CA ARG A 136 23.28 -29.82 13.69
C ARG A 136 21.97 -30.29 13.04
N GLY A 137 21.84 -31.61 12.94
CA GLY A 137 20.56 -32.23 13.19
C GLY A 137 20.25 -32.14 14.68
N ARG A 138 19.06 -31.62 15.03
CA ARG A 138 18.22 -32.00 16.20
C ARG A 138 17.42 -30.81 16.71
N GLY A 139 16.13 -30.88 16.45
CA GLY A 139 15.13 -30.81 17.51
C GLY A 139 14.12 -31.91 17.20
N SER A 140 13.91 -32.88 18.10
CA SER A 140 12.76 -33.76 18.00
C SER A 140 11.52 -32.91 18.27
N THR A 141 10.96 -32.28 17.25
CA THR A 141 9.60 -31.76 17.35
C THR A 141 8.73 -32.96 17.66
N VAL A 142 8.13 -32.98 18.85
CA VAL A 142 7.14 -33.99 19.22
C VAL A 142 6.10 -34.05 18.11
N ARG A 143 5.87 -35.25 17.56
CA ARG A 143 4.89 -35.46 16.47
C ARG A 143 3.57 -34.81 16.89
N GLY A 144 3.01 -33.97 16.03
CA GLY A 144 1.74 -33.27 16.27
C GLY A 144 1.84 -31.81 16.74
N VAL A 145 2.93 -31.36 17.38
CA VAL A 145 3.06 -29.96 17.84
C VAL A 145 3.03 -28.95 16.68
N GLY A 146 3.67 -29.30 15.56
CA GLY A 146 3.61 -28.47 14.35
C GLY A 146 2.19 -28.31 13.79
N ALA A 147 1.34 -29.33 13.90
CA ALA A 147 -0.06 -29.26 13.47
C ALA A 147 -0.87 -28.31 14.37
N ILE A 148 -0.58 -28.27 15.67
CA ILE A 148 -1.23 -27.34 16.62
C ILE A 148 -0.86 -25.89 16.28
N HIS A 149 0.41 -25.60 16.01
CA HIS A 149 0.83 -24.25 15.57
C HIS A 149 0.16 -23.84 14.25
N LEU A 150 0.13 -24.76 13.27
CA LEU A 150 -0.53 -24.51 11.99
C LEU A 150 -2.02 -24.23 12.19
N LEU A 151 -2.70 -25.02 13.02
CA LEU A 151 -4.10 -24.78 13.37
C LEU A 151 -4.30 -23.39 13.99
N GLY A 152 -3.44 -23.00 14.94
CA GLY A 152 -3.48 -21.66 15.55
C GLY A 152 -3.37 -20.53 14.54
N ILE A 153 -2.42 -20.64 13.60
CA ILE A 153 -2.21 -19.65 12.54
C ILE A 153 -3.41 -19.61 11.59
N LEU A 154 -3.95 -20.77 11.20
CA LEU A 154 -5.13 -20.85 10.32
C LEU A 154 -6.37 -20.25 10.97
N VAL A 155 -6.60 -20.52 12.25
CA VAL A 155 -7.72 -19.98 13.00
C VAL A 155 -7.60 -18.46 13.13
N LEU A 156 -6.41 -17.94 13.45
CA LEU A 156 -6.15 -16.50 13.47
C LEU A 156 -6.39 -15.87 12.08
N GLY A 157 -5.94 -16.55 11.03
CA GLY A 157 -6.19 -16.15 9.63
C GLY A 157 -7.68 -16.08 9.29
N GLY A 158 -8.46 -17.08 9.71
CA GLY A 158 -9.92 -17.09 9.55
C GLY A 158 -10.60 -15.93 10.29
N ILE A 159 -10.18 -15.63 11.51
CA ILE A 159 -10.70 -14.48 12.29
C ILE A 159 -10.38 -13.16 11.57
N MET A 160 -9.15 -12.98 11.10
CA MET A 160 -8.79 -11.78 10.34
C MET A 160 -9.59 -11.67 9.04
N LEU A 161 -9.75 -12.75 8.29
CA LEU A 161 -10.51 -12.72 7.02
C LEU A 161 -11.97 -12.32 7.23
N LEU A 162 -12.61 -12.79 8.30
CA LEU A 162 -14.03 -12.53 8.58
C LEU A 162 -14.28 -11.12 9.13
N LYS A 163 -13.29 -10.46 9.74
CA LYS A 163 -13.51 -9.25 10.54
C LYS A 163 -12.54 -8.10 10.28
N ALA A 164 -11.45 -8.29 9.56
CA ALA A 164 -10.52 -7.21 9.25
C ALA A 164 -11.11 -6.32 8.15
N ASP A 165 -11.55 -5.13 8.54
CA ASP A 165 -11.93 -4.07 7.62
C ASP A 165 -11.02 -2.83 7.79
N THR A 166 -11.27 -1.79 6.99
CA THR A 166 -10.51 -0.55 7.08
C THR A 166 -10.69 0.16 8.44
N ALA A 167 -11.80 -0.08 9.14
CA ALA A 167 -12.06 0.51 10.45
C ALA A 167 -11.19 -0.13 11.54
N VAL A 168 -11.02 -1.46 11.52
CA VAL A 168 -10.10 -2.18 12.41
C VAL A 168 -8.67 -1.68 12.21
N PHE A 169 -8.20 -1.57 10.95
CA PHE A 169 -6.85 -1.05 10.67
C PHE A 169 -6.67 0.39 11.17
N SER A 170 -7.66 1.26 10.94
CA SER A 170 -7.62 2.65 11.42
C SER A 170 -7.57 2.69 12.94
N ALA A 171 -8.38 1.88 13.63
CA ALA A 171 -8.40 1.83 15.09
C ALA A 171 -7.07 1.33 15.69
N VAL A 172 -6.45 0.33 15.05
CA VAL A 172 -5.13 -0.18 15.45
C VAL A 172 -4.06 0.90 15.29
N ARG A 173 -3.99 1.55 14.12
CA ARG A 173 -3.08 2.70 13.91
C ARG A 173 -3.32 3.78 14.94
N ASP A 174 -4.58 4.16 15.16
CA ASP A 174 -4.93 5.30 15.99
C ASP A 174 -4.56 5.09 17.45
N ARG A 175 -4.74 3.86 17.97
CA ARG A 175 -4.49 3.56 19.38
C ARG A 175 -3.08 3.06 19.68
N LEU A 176 -2.40 2.45 18.72
CA LEU A 176 -1.04 1.93 18.90
C LEU A 176 0.05 2.87 18.39
N LEU A 177 -0.18 3.51 17.24
CA LEU A 177 0.85 4.31 16.60
C LEU A 177 0.75 5.79 16.98
N LEU A 178 -0.45 6.36 17.05
CA LEU A 178 -0.59 7.81 17.23
C LEU A 178 -0.70 8.28 18.69
N THR A 179 -0.58 7.37 19.66
CA THR A 179 -0.66 7.66 21.10
C THR A 179 0.69 7.84 21.79
N ASN A 180 1.80 7.56 21.10
CA ASN A 180 3.14 7.63 21.68
C ASN A 180 4.19 8.05 20.63
N PRO A 181 5.33 8.64 21.03
CA PRO A 181 6.32 9.17 20.10
C PRO A 181 6.94 8.13 19.16
N ILE A 182 7.17 6.89 19.65
CA ILE A 182 7.74 5.80 18.85
C ILE A 182 6.79 5.43 17.72
N GLY A 183 5.52 5.24 18.04
CA GLY A 183 4.47 4.94 17.07
C GLY A 183 4.30 6.04 16.03
N ILE A 184 4.40 7.32 16.43
CA ILE A 184 4.37 8.46 15.50
C ILE A 184 5.58 8.39 14.56
N GLY A 185 6.76 8.06 15.07
CA GLY A 185 7.96 7.82 14.27
C GLY A 185 7.76 6.72 13.21
N VAL A 186 7.17 5.58 13.60
CA VAL A 186 6.85 4.48 12.67
C VAL A 186 5.81 4.91 11.62
N ASN A 187 4.78 5.65 12.03
CA ASN A 187 3.76 6.20 11.13
C ASN A 187 4.40 7.14 10.10
N ASN A 188 5.26 8.05 10.54
CA ASN A 188 5.94 9.02 9.67
C ASN A 188 6.89 8.32 8.71
N PHE A 189 7.66 7.33 9.18
CA PHE A 189 8.49 6.49 8.32
C PHE A 189 7.66 5.80 7.23
N TYR A 190 6.53 5.19 7.61
CA TYR A 190 5.63 4.54 6.68
C TYR A 190 5.13 5.50 5.60
N TYR A 191 4.54 6.63 5.96
CA TYR A 191 3.98 7.56 4.97
C TYR A 191 5.05 8.24 4.11
N ARG A 192 6.25 8.48 4.66
CA ARG A 192 7.38 9.04 3.91
C ARG A 192 7.89 8.08 2.84
N TYR A 193 8.00 6.77 3.15
CA TYR A 193 8.67 5.82 2.27
C TYR A 193 7.74 4.82 1.55
N THR A 194 6.45 4.71 1.90
CA THR A 194 5.58 3.67 1.33
C THR A 194 5.33 3.78 -0.17
N LEU A 195 5.50 4.96 -0.77
CA LEU A 195 5.21 5.16 -2.20
C LEU A 195 6.33 4.70 -3.13
N TYR A 196 7.60 4.74 -2.68
CA TYR A 196 8.73 4.26 -3.47
C TYR A 196 8.62 2.76 -3.83
N PRO A 197 8.45 1.82 -2.87
CA PRO A 197 8.28 0.41 -3.21
C PRO A 197 6.92 0.12 -3.83
N ALA A 198 5.89 0.93 -3.53
CA ALA A 198 4.60 0.79 -4.20
C ALA A 198 4.73 1.08 -5.70
N GLN A 199 5.56 2.05 -6.09
CA GLN A 199 5.80 2.38 -7.50
C GLN A 199 6.48 1.23 -8.25
N ALA A 200 7.35 0.46 -7.57
CA ALA A 200 8.17 -0.59 -8.18
C ALA A 200 7.41 -1.78 -8.78
N PHE A 201 6.14 -1.96 -8.45
CA PHE A 201 5.36 -3.10 -8.97
C PHE A 201 3.91 -2.75 -9.32
N LYS A 202 3.57 -1.45 -9.41
CA LYS A 202 2.23 -1.00 -9.80
C LYS A 202 1.94 -1.42 -11.24
N SER A 203 0.70 -1.81 -11.50
CA SER A 203 0.21 -1.88 -12.88
C SER A 203 -0.16 -0.49 -13.39
N LEU A 204 -0.23 -0.32 -14.72
CA LEU A 204 -0.65 0.94 -15.35
C LEU A 204 -2.07 1.38 -14.91
N ASN A 205 -2.93 0.45 -14.52
CA ASN A 205 -4.25 0.77 -13.98
C ASN A 205 -4.20 1.32 -12.53
N GLN A 206 -3.13 1.07 -11.81
CA GLN A 206 -2.90 1.58 -10.44
C GLN A 206 -2.12 2.91 -10.44
N GLU A 207 -1.54 3.30 -11.57
CA GLU A 207 -0.85 4.56 -11.76
C GLU A 207 -1.80 5.76 -11.63
N LEU A 208 -1.29 6.83 -11.01
CA LEU A 208 -2.06 8.07 -10.86
C LEU A 208 -2.20 8.80 -12.20
N ILE A 209 -1.08 8.92 -12.91
CA ILE A 209 -0.94 9.60 -14.20
C ILE A 209 -0.21 8.63 -15.13
N ARG A 210 -0.71 8.49 -16.35
CA ARG A 210 -0.10 7.68 -17.41
C ARG A 210 0.21 8.57 -18.59
N THR A 211 1.18 8.15 -19.37
CA THR A 211 1.69 8.90 -20.51
C THR A 211 1.40 8.14 -21.78
N TRP A 212 1.06 8.85 -22.85
CA TRP A 212 0.95 8.25 -24.16
C TRP A 212 1.52 9.17 -25.23
N ARG A 213 1.71 8.63 -26.43
CA ARG A 213 1.96 9.42 -27.63
C ARG A 213 1.28 8.80 -28.85
N ALA A 214 1.04 9.61 -29.87
CA ALA A 214 0.66 9.14 -31.20
C ALA A 214 1.90 9.13 -32.13
N THR A 215 2.02 8.13 -33.01
CA THR A 215 3.08 8.11 -34.03
C THR A 215 2.73 8.85 -35.32
N ASP A 216 1.44 9.15 -35.54
CA ASP A 216 0.97 9.78 -36.79
C ASP A 216 0.22 11.08 -36.49
N LEU A 217 0.96 12.19 -36.40
CA LEU A 217 0.48 13.45 -35.82
C LEU A 217 -0.28 14.36 -36.79
N ARG A 218 -0.17 14.16 -38.11
CA ARG A 218 -0.68 15.14 -39.08
C ARG A 218 -2.06 14.77 -39.62
N GLY A 219 -3.07 15.52 -39.19
CA GLY A 219 -4.37 15.60 -39.85
C GLY A 219 -5.36 14.47 -39.55
N ASN A 220 -5.03 13.51 -38.68
CA ASN A 220 -5.96 12.44 -38.34
C ASN A 220 -7.07 12.94 -37.39
N PRO A 221 -8.35 12.99 -37.82
CA PRO A 221 -9.46 13.52 -37.01
C PRO A 221 -9.71 12.71 -35.73
N THR A 222 -9.25 11.44 -35.69
CA THR A 222 -9.39 10.57 -34.53
C THR A 222 -8.56 11.08 -33.35
N ILE A 223 -7.41 11.70 -33.57
CA ILE A 223 -6.53 12.24 -32.51
C ILE A 223 -7.23 13.35 -31.72
N ALA A 224 -7.94 14.24 -32.43
CA ALA A 224 -8.70 15.32 -31.80
C ALA A 224 -9.77 14.79 -30.82
N ARG A 225 -10.30 13.58 -31.06
CA ARG A 225 -11.25 12.90 -30.17
C ARG A 225 -10.56 12.11 -29.05
N LEU A 226 -9.38 11.54 -29.33
CA LEU A 226 -8.62 10.75 -28.35
C LEU A 226 -8.07 11.62 -27.22
N ARG A 227 -7.49 12.79 -27.53
CA ARG A 227 -6.89 13.70 -26.54
C ARG A 227 -7.78 13.99 -25.32
N PRO A 228 -8.97 14.59 -25.48
CA PRO A 228 -9.84 14.90 -24.35
C PRO A 228 -10.37 13.64 -23.66
N THR A 229 -10.57 12.54 -24.41
CA THR A 229 -11.03 11.25 -23.88
C THR A 229 -10.00 10.63 -22.94
N LEU A 230 -8.73 10.61 -23.36
CA LEU A 230 -7.61 10.07 -22.60
C LEU A 230 -7.22 10.98 -21.43
N ALA A 231 -7.23 12.30 -21.62
CA ALA A 231 -6.94 13.27 -20.56
C ALA A 231 -7.90 13.15 -19.36
N ARG A 232 -9.20 12.93 -19.61
CA ARG A 232 -10.20 12.65 -18.56
C ARG A 232 -9.92 11.38 -17.74
N LEU A 233 -9.11 10.48 -18.29
CA LEU A 233 -8.68 9.24 -17.66
C LEU A 233 -7.23 9.31 -17.14
N ASP A 234 -6.62 10.49 -17.12
CA ASP A 234 -5.21 10.74 -16.77
C ASP A 234 -4.21 9.98 -17.65
N TRP A 235 -4.55 9.84 -18.93
CA TRP A 235 -3.60 9.47 -19.98
C TRP A 235 -3.21 10.74 -20.72
N LEU A 236 -2.04 11.26 -20.40
CA LEU A 236 -1.55 12.55 -20.86
C LEU A 236 -0.58 12.36 -22.03
N GLU A 237 -0.79 13.13 -23.10
CA GLU A 237 0.04 13.05 -24.29
C GLU A 237 1.34 13.80 -24.07
N ILE A 238 2.47 13.13 -24.22
CA ILE A 238 3.80 13.74 -24.09
C ILE A 238 4.55 13.64 -25.43
N GLY A 239 5.45 14.59 -25.69
CA GLY A 239 6.25 14.64 -26.92
C GLY A 239 7.30 13.53 -27.05
N GLU A 240 7.98 13.45 -28.19
CA GLU A 240 8.83 12.31 -28.59
C GLU A 240 10.04 11.99 -27.69
N GLY A 241 10.42 12.88 -26.76
CA GLY A 241 11.65 12.80 -25.98
C GLY A 241 11.58 12.09 -24.63
N GLY A 242 10.44 11.52 -24.22
CA GLY A 242 10.22 10.98 -22.86
C GLY A 242 9.74 9.52 -22.80
N PRO A 243 9.85 8.82 -21.65
CA PRO A 243 9.28 7.49 -21.50
C PRO A 243 7.75 7.51 -21.62
N HIS A 244 7.22 6.67 -22.50
CA HIS A 244 5.79 6.53 -22.74
C HIS A 244 5.25 5.22 -22.18
N ASP A 245 4.13 5.28 -21.45
CA ASP A 245 3.43 4.06 -21.01
C ASP A 245 2.72 3.34 -22.16
N MET A 246 2.26 4.11 -23.16
CA MET A 246 1.55 3.61 -24.33
C MET A 246 1.89 4.43 -25.59
N VAL A 247 2.08 3.75 -26.72
CA VAL A 247 2.18 4.39 -28.04
C VAL A 247 0.98 3.98 -28.87
N VAL A 248 0.27 4.94 -29.46
CA VAL A 248 -0.91 4.69 -30.29
C VAL A 248 -0.54 4.91 -31.74
N ARG A 249 -0.72 3.87 -32.56
CA ARG A 249 -0.69 3.98 -34.02
C ARG A 249 -2.11 3.90 -34.53
N ILE A 250 -2.44 4.79 -35.46
CA ILE A 250 -3.75 4.82 -36.11
C ILE A 250 -3.56 4.31 -37.53
N ASP A 251 -4.40 3.36 -37.93
CA ASP A 251 -4.42 2.81 -39.27
C ASP A 251 -5.88 2.70 -39.72
N GLY A 252 -6.30 3.65 -40.55
CA GLY A 252 -7.72 3.84 -40.89
C GLY A 252 -8.59 4.01 -39.63
N GLU A 253 -9.56 3.12 -39.46
CA GLU A 253 -10.46 3.10 -38.29
C GLU A 253 -9.96 2.22 -37.14
N ARG A 254 -8.71 1.75 -37.17
CA ARG A 254 -8.14 0.89 -36.11
C ARG A 254 -7.06 1.62 -35.33
N LEU A 255 -7.08 1.39 -34.02
CA LEU A 255 -6.05 1.82 -33.07
C LEU A 255 -5.23 0.61 -32.67
N SER A 256 -3.92 0.71 -32.86
CA SER A 256 -2.95 -0.26 -32.37
C SER A 256 -2.19 0.34 -31.19
N LEU A 257 -2.33 -0.29 -30.02
CA LEU A 257 -1.71 0.14 -28.77
C LEU A 257 -0.41 -0.65 -28.56
N TYR A 258 0.70 0.07 -28.48
CA TYR A 258 2.05 -0.49 -28.36
C TYR A 258 2.67 -0.20 -27.00
N ARG A 259 3.53 -1.13 -26.57
CA ARG A 259 4.45 -0.92 -25.43
C ARG A 259 5.75 -1.68 -25.69
N GLN A 260 6.89 -1.05 -25.43
CA GLN A 260 8.22 -1.67 -25.59
C GLN A 260 8.43 -2.34 -26.97
N GLY A 261 8.00 -1.66 -28.04
CA GLY A 261 8.17 -2.14 -29.42
C GLY A 261 7.23 -3.28 -29.86
N LYS A 262 6.28 -3.70 -29.02
CA LYS A 262 5.31 -4.76 -29.35
C LYS A 262 3.89 -4.20 -29.38
N THR A 263 3.10 -4.65 -30.36
CA THR A 263 1.65 -4.43 -30.36
C THR A 263 1.04 -5.26 -29.22
N ILE A 264 0.31 -4.61 -28.32
CA ILE A 264 -0.36 -5.26 -27.20
C ILE A 264 -1.82 -5.51 -27.55
N LEU A 265 -2.52 -4.51 -28.07
CA LEU A 265 -3.93 -4.60 -28.47
C LEU A 265 -4.17 -3.86 -29.79
N GLY A 266 -5.10 -4.37 -30.59
CA GLY A 266 -5.62 -3.69 -31.78
C GLY A 266 -7.14 -3.62 -31.71
N VAL A 267 -7.71 -2.41 -31.70
CA VAL A 267 -9.15 -2.18 -31.51
C VAL A 267 -9.71 -1.19 -32.53
N PRO A 268 -10.97 -1.31 -32.97
CA PRO A 268 -11.63 -0.26 -33.72
C PRO A 268 -11.68 1.05 -32.91
N ALA A 269 -11.42 2.19 -33.57
CA ALA A 269 -11.41 3.51 -32.95
C ALA A 269 -12.77 3.89 -32.37
N GLY A 270 -13.87 3.53 -33.04
CA GLY A 270 -15.23 3.74 -32.53
C GLY A 270 -15.50 2.98 -31.23
N GLU A 271 -15.06 1.72 -31.15
CA GLU A 271 -15.19 0.89 -29.95
C GLU A 271 -14.36 1.46 -28.79
N PHE A 272 -13.12 1.83 -29.06
CA PHE A 272 -12.24 2.46 -28.07
C PHE A 272 -12.85 3.76 -27.52
N LEU A 273 -13.33 4.64 -28.40
CA LEU A 273 -13.90 5.93 -27.98
C LEU A 273 -15.22 5.75 -27.21
N ALA A 274 -15.98 4.69 -27.47
CA ALA A 274 -17.19 4.38 -26.72
C ALA A 274 -16.89 3.89 -25.29
N ARG A 275 -15.84 3.07 -25.10
CA ARG A 275 -15.51 2.46 -23.81
C ARG A 275 -13.99 2.42 -23.54
N PRO A 276 -13.31 3.58 -23.48
CA PRO A 276 -11.85 3.64 -23.40
C PRO A 276 -11.31 2.97 -22.12
N GLY A 277 -12.05 3.08 -21.01
CA GLY A 277 -11.66 2.49 -19.74
C GLY A 277 -11.56 0.97 -19.74
N LEU A 278 -12.35 0.26 -20.56
CA LEU A 278 -12.26 -1.20 -20.68
C LEU A 278 -10.99 -1.59 -21.43
N THR A 279 -10.77 -1.03 -22.63
CA THR A 279 -9.57 -1.31 -23.42
C THR A 279 -8.29 -0.95 -22.69
N LEU A 280 -8.26 0.19 -21.97
CA LEU A 280 -7.08 0.60 -21.20
C LEU A 280 -6.82 -0.31 -20.00
N LYS A 281 -7.89 -0.90 -19.42
CA LYS A 281 -7.75 -1.91 -18.35
C LYS A 281 -7.16 -3.20 -18.90
N ASP A 282 -7.63 -3.65 -20.07
CA ASP A 282 -7.10 -4.85 -20.74
C ASP A 282 -5.65 -4.63 -21.18
N PHE A 283 -5.34 -3.46 -21.76
CA PHE A 283 -3.97 -3.05 -22.08
C PHE A 283 -3.06 -3.08 -20.85
N SER A 284 -3.54 -2.55 -19.72
CA SER A 284 -2.80 -2.62 -18.47
C SER A 284 -2.61 -4.05 -17.96
N ALA A 285 -3.58 -4.94 -18.14
CA ALA A 285 -3.47 -6.32 -17.67
C ALA A 285 -2.43 -7.10 -18.50
N GLU A 286 -2.43 -6.92 -19.83
CA GLU A 286 -1.51 -7.60 -20.74
C GLU A 286 -0.05 -7.12 -20.59
N THR A 287 0.15 -5.92 -20.04
CA THR A 287 1.49 -5.32 -19.85
C THR A 287 2.06 -5.47 -18.44
N ASP A 288 1.28 -6.02 -17.50
CA ASP A 288 1.62 -6.09 -16.07
C ASP A 288 2.44 -7.33 -15.71
N ARG A 289 3.76 -7.21 -15.84
CA ARG A 289 4.71 -8.30 -15.53
C ARG A 289 4.79 -8.65 -14.04
N ASP A 290 4.39 -7.74 -13.16
CA ASP A 290 4.55 -7.89 -11.71
C ASP A 290 3.29 -8.41 -10.99
N VAL A 291 2.27 -8.84 -11.72
CA VAL A 291 1.05 -9.41 -11.12
C VAL A 291 1.35 -10.60 -10.21
N GLY A 292 2.25 -11.49 -10.62
CA GLY A 292 2.70 -12.63 -9.82
C GLY A 292 3.48 -12.19 -8.59
N LEU A 293 4.46 -11.28 -8.79
CA LEU A 293 5.25 -10.68 -7.72
C LEU A 293 4.37 -10.02 -6.66
N ARG A 294 3.39 -9.21 -7.06
CA ARG A 294 2.42 -8.57 -6.15
C ARG A 294 1.62 -9.61 -5.38
N ARG A 295 1.06 -10.63 -6.05
CA ARG A 295 0.27 -11.69 -5.41
C ARG A 295 1.07 -12.40 -4.31
N ILE A 296 2.31 -12.82 -4.62
CA ILE A 296 3.17 -13.50 -3.64
C ILE A 296 3.61 -12.54 -2.52
N THR A 297 3.89 -11.27 -2.84
CA THR A 297 4.24 -10.27 -1.81
C THR A 297 3.10 -10.07 -0.81
N PHE A 298 1.84 -9.93 -1.27
CA PHE A 298 0.68 -9.78 -0.38
C PHE A 298 0.35 -11.06 0.39
N ALA A 299 0.47 -12.24 -0.25
CA ALA A 299 0.33 -13.52 0.43
C ALA A 299 1.39 -13.68 1.54
N SER A 300 2.65 -13.31 1.24
CA SER A 300 3.75 -13.29 2.20
C SER A 300 3.50 -12.33 3.35
N LEU A 301 3.11 -11.08 3.06
CA LEU A 301 2.77 -10.08 4.07
C LEU A 301 1.67 -10.60 5.02
N THR A 302 0.66 -11.28 4.48
CA THR A 302 -0.42 -11.88 5.27
C THR A 302 0.11 -12.98 6.18
N ALA A 303 0.89 -13.91 5.61
CA ALA A 303 1.50 -15.00 6.37
C ALA A 303 2.42 -14.48 7.49
N ILE A 304 3.26 -13.49 7.20
CA ILE A 304 4.16 -12.86 8.17
C ILE A 304 3.38 -12.17 9.27
N CYS A 305 2.35 -11.39 8.94
CA CYS A 305 1.51 -10.74 9.93
C CYS A 305 0.91 -11.75 10.91
N LEU A 306 0.37 -12.87 10.40
CA LEU A 306 -0.16 -13.94 11.23
C LEU A 306 0.92 -14.61 12.08
N LEU A 307 2.10 -14.88 11.50
CA LEU A 307 3.23 -15.45 12.23
C LEU A 307 3.74 -14.52 13.34
N THR A 308 3.80 -13.22 13.10
CA THR A 308 4.23 -12.22 14.09
C THR A 308 3.23 -12.12 15.23
N ILE A 309 1.92 -12.04 14.93
CA ILE A 309 0.88 -12.00 15.96
C ILE A 309 0.88 -13.29 16.78
N TYR A 310 0.90 -14.45 16.13
CA TYR A 310 0.91 -15.75 16.82
C TYR A 310 2.20 -15.93 17.64
N GLY A 311 3.36 -15.59 17.08
CA GLY A 311 4.66 -15.66 17.75
C GLY A 311 4.74 -14.74 18.96
N GLY A 312 4.18 -13.53 18.87
CA GLY A 312 4.08 -12.58 19.98
C GLY A 312 3.24 -13.08 21.16
N VAL A 313 2.28 -13.97 20.91
CA VAL A 313 1.51 -14.67 21.96
C VAL A 313 2.22 -15.93 22.44
N TYR A 314 2.74 -16.73 21.52
CA TYR A 314 3.36 -18.02 21.83
C TYR A 314 4.61 -17.87 22.70
N PHE A 315 5.48 -16.91 22.38
CA PHE A 315 6.76 -16.77 23.07
C PHE A 315 6.60 -16.48 24.59
N PRO A 316 5.78 -15.52 25.03
CA PRO A 316 5.50 -15.32 26.45
C PRO A 316 4.91 -16.56 27.15
N VAL A 317 3.94 -17.24 26.52
CA VAL A 317 3.33 -18.47 27.08
C VAL A 317 4.39 -19.56 27.25
N HIS A 318 5.27 -19.72 26.26
CA HIS A 318 6.38 -20.66 26.32
C HIS A 318 7.36 -20.33 27.45
N CYS A 319 7.75 -19.06 27.61
CA CYS A 319 8.65 -18.65 28.68
C CYS A 319 8.05 -18.85 30.08
N LEU A 320 6.77 -18.51 30.27
CA LEU A 320 6.11 -18.51 31.59
C LEU A 320 5.65 -19.91 32.03
N ALA A 321 5.11 -20.69 31.10
CA ALA A 321 4.43 -21.95 31.42
C ALA A 321 5.02 -23.17 30.70
N GLY A 322 6.01 -22.98 29.82
CA GLY A 322 6.51 -24.03 28.93
C GLY A 322 7.10 -25.24 29.63
N ARG A 323 7.81 -25.02 30.76
CA ARG A 323 8.36 -26.12 31.57
C ARG A 323 7.28 -26.95 32.26
N ARG A 324 6.13 -26.36 32.59
CA ARG A 324 5.03 -27.03 33.30
C ARG A 324 4.07 -27.73 32.35
N LEU A 325 3.73 -27.09 31.23
CA LEU A 325 2.73 -27.57 30.28
C LEU A 325 3.29 -28.56 29.24
N GLY A 326 4.61 -28.67 29.15
CA GLY A 326 5.26 -29.40 28.06
C GLY A 326 4.98 -28.79 26.68
N PRO A 327 5.53 -29.36 25.60
CA PRO A 327 5.47 -28.75 24.26
C PRO A 327 4.04 -28.73 23.67
N ILE A 328 3.26 -29.79 23.88
CA ILE A 328 1.87 -29.88 23.40
C ILE A 328 0.98 -28.90 24.18
N GLY A 329 1.04 -28.91 25.51
CA GLY A 329 0.24 -28.03 26.35
C GLY A 329 0.57 -26.55 26.13
N THR A 330 1.84 -26.21 25.92
CA THR A 330 2.25 -24.85 25.57
C THR A 330 1.67 -24.41 24.23
N ALA A 331 1.73 -25.26 23.20
CA ALA A 331 1.18 -24.96 21.89
C ALA A 331 -0.34 -24.77 21.97
N ALA A 332 -1.06 -25.67 22.64
CA ALA A 332 -2.50 -25.57 22.83
C ALA A 332 -2.90 -24.32 23.62
N ALA A 333 -2.21 -24.02 24.72
CA ALA A 333 -2.43 -22.79 25.50
C ALA A 333 -2.19 -21.54 24.65
N SER A 334 -1.16 -21.54 23.81
CA SER A 334 -0.87 -20.38 22.94
C SER A 334 -1.93 -20.18 21.86
N VAL A 335 -2.50 -21.26 21.30
CA VAL A 335 -3.66 -21.16 20.40
C VAL A 335 -4.86 -20.56 21.13
N PHE A 336 -5.14 -21.03 22.35
CA PHE A 336 -6.24 -20.51 23.16
C PHE A 336 -6.05 -19.03 23.53
N VAL A 337 -4.84 -18.62 23.92
CA VAL A 337 -4.53 -17.22 24.21
C VAL A 337 -4.61 -16.37 22.95
N ALA A 338 -4.13 -16.85 21.79
CA ALA A 338 -4.23 -16.12 20.53
C ALA A 338 -5.68 -15.92 20.10
N LEU A 339 -6.54 -16.92 20.34
CA LEU A 339 -7.98 -16.85 20.13
C LEU A 339 -8.66 -15.83 21.05
N ALA A 340 -8.32 -15.85 22.34
CA ALA A 340 -8.85 -14.91 23.33
C ALA A 340 -8.39 -13.47 23.02
N ALA A 341 -7.10 -13.29 22.72
CA ALA A 341 -6.53 -12.01 22.34
C ALA A 341 -7.13 -11.48 21.04
N GLY A 342 -7.30 -12.32 20.01
CA GLY A 342 -7.97 -11.95 18.77
C GLY A 342 -9.42 -11.50 19.00
N SER A 343 -10.16 -12.23 19.82
CA SER A 343 -11.54 -11.87 20.21
C SER A 343 -11.61 -10.57 21.01
N LEU A 344 -10.63 -10.34 21.90
CA LEU A 344 -10.50 -9.11 22.67
C LEU A 344 -10.14 -7.93 21.77
N VAL A 345 -9.18 -8.06 20.85
CA VAL A 345 -8.81 -7.01 19.89
C VAL A 345 -10.03 -6.62 19.07
N LEU A 346 -10.81 -7.59 18.59
CA LEU A 346 -12.05 -7.32 17.86
C LEU A 346 -13.09 -6.59 18.70
N SER A 347 -13.25 -6.98 19.96
CA SER A 347 -14.15 -6.29 20.91
C SER A 347 -13.66 -4.87 21.22
N TRP A 348 -12.34 -4.69 21.33
CA TRP A 348 -11.68 -3.42 21.57
C TRP A 348 -11.81 -2.48 20.37
N THR A 349 -11.57 -2.95 19.14
CA THR A 349 -11.70 -2.15 17.92
C THR A 349 -13.15 -1.86 17.56
N SER A 350 -14.08 -2.76 17.89
CA SER A 350 -15.52 -2.53 17.75
C SER A 350 -16.11 -1.68 18.86
N GLY A 351 -15.32 -1.34 19.89
CA GLY A 351 -15.61 -0.54 21.09
C GLY A 351 -17.08 -0.22 21.26
N THR A 352 -17.81 -1.07 22.00
CA THR A 352 -19.24 -0.93 22.40
C THR A 352 -19.91 0.31 21.82
N ILE A 353 -20.18 0.25 20.52
CA ILE A 353 -20.81 1.37 19.82
C ILE A 353 -22.27 1.34 20.26
N GLU A 354 -22.68 2.35 21.03
CA GLU A 354 -24.10 2.62 21.19
C GLU A 354 -24.71 2.76 19.79
N LYS A 355 -25.48 1.73 19.39
CA LYS A 355 -26.18 1.73 18.10
C LYS A 355 -27.16 2.90 18.01
N LYS A 356 -27.61 3.42 19.15
CA LYS A 356 -28.53 4.56 19.26
C LYS A 356 -27.81 5.88 18.95
N ALA A 357 -28.33 6.63 17.98
CA ALA A 357 -27.82 7.94 17.60
C ALA A 357 -27.65 8.84 18.83
N ALA A 358 -26.49 9.50 18.95
CA ALA A 358 -26.25 10.36 20.10
C ALA A 358 -27.12 11.62 19.97
N GLY A 359 -27.87 11.92 21.03
CA GLY A 359 -28.62 13.18 21.14
C GLY A 359 -27.68 14.39 20.98
N LYS A 360 -28.22 15.50 20.46
CA LYS A 360 -27.44 16.73 20.23
C LYS A 360 -26.67 17.19 21.48
N ALA A 361 -27.29 17.09 22.66
CA ALA A 361 -26.69 17.46 23.94
C ALA A 361 -25.50 16.57 24.32
N ALA A 362 -25.64 15.24 24.18
CA ALA A 362 -24.56 14.30 24.46
C ALA A 362 -23.37 14.51 23.52
N LEU A 363 -23.64 14.77 22.24
CA LEU A 363 -22.59 15.03 21.27
C LEU A 363 -21.84 16.34 21.55
N LYS A 364 -22.58 17.40 21.92
CA LYS A 364 -21.99 18.66 22.36
C LYS A 364 -21.13 18.46 23.62
N ALA A 365 -21.60 17.68 24.59
CA ALA A 365 -20.84 17.37 25.79
C ALA A 365 -19.51 16.66 25.48
N PHE A 366 -19.51 15.65 24.58
CA PHE A 366 -18.26 15.01 24.14
C PHE A 366 -17.29 15.99 23.48
N LEU A 367 -17.79 16.84 22.59
CA LEU A 367 -16.96 17.77 21.81
C LEU A 367 -16.40 18.93 22.63
N HIS A 368 -17.03 19.27 23.75
CA HIS A 368 -16.57 20.31 24.68
C HIS A 368 -15.85 19.74 25.92
N ALA A 369 -15.58 18.44 25.97
CA ALA A 369 -14.87 17.83 27.09
C ALA A 369 -13.41 18.31 27.17
N ASP A 370 -12.90 18.45 28.39
CA ASP A 370 -11.49 18.81 28.62
C ASP A 370 -10.52 17.71 28.12
N ASP A 371 -10.97 16.44 28.18
CA ASP A 371 -10.24 15.28 27.66
C ASP A 371 -10.34 15.18 26.13
N ALA A 372 -9.18 15.26 25.45
CA ALA A 372 -9.06 15.08 24.00
C ALA A 372 -9.62 13.74 23.52
N ALA A 373 -9.50 12.66 24.30
CA ALA A 373 -10.04 11.36 23.93
C ALA A 373 -11.57 11.37 23.85
N LEU A 374 -12.26 12.16 24.70
CA LEU A 374 -13.70 12.34 24.65
C LEU A 374 -14.11 13.20 23.44
N ARG A 375 -13.35 14.26 23.13
CA ARG A 375 -13.57 15.07 21.91
C ARG A 375 -13.41 14.24 20.64
N ILE A 376 -12.36 13.42 20.56
CA ILE A 376 -12.12 12.48 19.45
C ILE A 376 -13.29 11.50 19.31
N LYS A 377 -13.81 10.94 20.41
CA LYS A 377 -15.01 10.07 20.36
C LYS A 377 -16.20 10.82 19.76
N GLY A 378 -16.40 12.08 20.12
CA GLY A 378 -17.40 12.98 19.53
C GLY A 378 -17.21 13.15 18.01
N LEU A 379 -15.98 13.43 17.56
CA LEU A 379 -15.65 13.59 16.14
C LEU A 379 -15.83 12.29 15.33
N ILE A 380 -15.44 11.14 15.90
CA ILE A 380 -15.69 9.82 15.31
C ILE A 380 -17.19 9.60 15.14
N ARG A 381 -18.00 9.96 16.15
CA ARG A 381 -19.45 9.84 16.10
C ARG A 381 -20.05 10.72 15.02
N LEU A 382 -19.66 12.00 14.95
CA LEU A 382 -20.04 12.94 13.89
C LEU A 382 -19.76 12.36 12.50
N CYS A 383 -18.54 11.86 12.28
CA CYS A 383 -18.14 11.29 11.00
C CYS A 383 -18.96 10.04 10.63
N ARG A 384 -19.26 9.16 11.59
CA ARG A 384 -20.06 7.95 11.34
C ARG A 384 -21.51 8.28 11.01
N GLU A 385 -22.09 9.23 11.76
CA GLU A 385 -23.46 9.71 11.55
C GLU A 385 -23.58 10.67 10.36
N LYS A 386 -22.47 11.08 9.75
CA LYS A 386 -22.40 12.06 8.64
C LYS A 386 -23.07 13.40 8.97
N ARG A 387 -22.93 13.85 10.22
CA ARG A 387 -23.57 15.07 10.73
C ARG A 387 -22.66 16.29 10.60
N ASP A 388 -23.27 17.45 10.45
CA ASP A 388 -22.57 18.74 10.50
C ASP A 388 -22.13 19.04 11.95
N ILE A 389 -20.93 19.62 12.10
CA ILE A 389 -20.36 20.07 13.37
C ILE A 389 -20.91 21.43 13.80
N GLN A 390 -21.57 22.17 12.90
CA GLN A 390 -22.06 23.52 13.15
C GLN A 390 -22.96 23.60 14.40
N GLY A 391 -22.59 24.49 15.33
CA GLY A 391 -23.31 24.68 16.60
C GLY A 391 -23.09 23.56 17.64
N LEU A 392 -22.21 22.60 17.38
CA LEU A 392 -21.83 21.53 18.31
C LEU A 392 -20.43 21.71 18.90
N ALA A 393 -19.54 22.40 18.20
CA ALA A 393 -18.17 22.66 18.63
C ALA A 393 -17.59 23.86 17.88
N ASP A 394 -16.44 24.35 18.34
CA ASP A 394 -15.59 25.29 17.59
C ASP A 394 -14.54 24.51 16.77
N PRO A 395 -14.72 24.35 15.44
CA PRO A 395 -13.76 23.64 14.62
C PRO A 395 -12.42 24.38 14.48
N ARG A 396 -12.38 25.72 14.63
CA ARG A 396 -11.12 26.48 14.54
C ARG A 396 -10.24 26.23 15.76
N GLY A 397 -10.83 26.27 16.96
CA GLY A 397 -10.14 25.91 18.19
C GLY A 397 -9.57 24.50 18.15
N MET A 398 -10.36 23.52 17.72
CA MET A 398 -9.92 22.12 17.58
C MET A 398 -8.79 21.95 16.56
N ALA A 399 -8.82 22.70 15.45
CA ALA A 399 -7.77 22.65 14.43
C ALA A 399 -6.41 23.20 14.92
N ARG A 400 -6.41 24.03 15.96
CA ARG A 400 -5.20 24.56 16.60
C ARG A 400 -4.72 23.72 17.78
N GLY A 401 -5.48 22.71 18.18
CA GLY A 401 -5.11 21.81 19.28
C GLY A 401 -3.84 21.01 18.97
N GLU A 402 -3.10 20.62 20.00
CA GLU A 402 -1.82 19.94 19.86
C GLU A 402 -1.95 18.49 19.36
N ASP A 403 -3.06 17.82 19.66
CA ASP A 403 -3.26 16.39 19.34
C ASP A 403 -3.53 16.15 17.84
N PRO A 404 -2.60 15.48 17.11
CA PRO A 404 -2.79 15.13 15.71
C PRO A 404 -4.01 14.24 15.46
N MET A 405 -4.38 13.41 16.42
CA MET A 405 -5.54 12.53 16.33
C MET A 405 -6.82 13.34 16.30
N GLU A 406 -6.93 14.35 17.16
CA GLU A 406 -8.07 15.26 17.20
C GLU A 406 -8.19 16.01 15.87
N ARG A 407 -7.10 16.60 15.37
CA ARG A 407 -7.09 17.30 14.08
C ARG A 407 -7.40 16.38 12.90
N TYR A 408 -6.93 15.13 12.91
CA TYR A 408 -7.25 14.13 11.90
C TYR A 408 -8.75 13.79 11.86
N TRP A 409 -9.35 13.52 13.03
CA TRP A 409 -10.77 13.21 13.12
C TRP A 409 -11.65 14.42 12.86
N LEU A 410 -11.18 15.62 13.21
CA LEU A 410 -11.79 16.87 12.83
C LEU A 410 -11.87 16.97 11.32
N ALA A 411 -10.72 16.95 10.61
CA ALA A 411 -10.66 17.00 9.15
C ALA A 411 -11.62 15.98 8.51
N ARG A 412 -11.61 14.73 9.01
CA ARG A 412 -12.47 13.66 8.51
C ARG A 412 -13.96 13.92 8.74
N SER A 413 -14.35 14.49 9.87
CA SER A 413 -15.75 14.83 10.17
C SER A 413 -16.25 16.00 9.30
N LEU A 414 -15.38 16.99 9.01
CA LEU A 414 -15.70 18.16 8.19
C LEU A 414 -16.00 17.85 6.72
N ALA A 415 -15.77 16.61 6.27
CA ALA A 415 -16.17 16.14 4.94
C ALA A 415 -17.70 16.22 4.71
N PHE A 416 -18.49 16.20 5.79
CA PHE A 416 -19.95 16.26 5.75
C PHE A 416 -20.52 17.63 6.10
N ALA A 417 -19.70 18.51 6.69
CA ALA A 417 -20.09 19.88 6.93
C ALA A 417 -20.21 20.67 5.61
N ARG A 418 -21.04 21.72 5.61
CA ARG A 418 -21.26 22.55 4.41
C ARG A 418 -21.02 24.04 4.62
N SER A 419 -20.80 24.48 5.85
CA SER A 419 -20.52 25.89 6.13
C SER A 419 -19.22 26.38 5.46
N PRO A 420 -19.13 27.68 5.09
CA PRO A 420 -17.88 28.29 4.61
C PRO A 420 -16.75 28.27 5.64
N ASP A 421 -17.11 28.36 6.93
CA ASP A 421 -16.15 28.28 8.02
C ASP A 421 -15.41 26.93 8.05
N THR A 422 -16.16 25.82 8.00
CA THR A 422 -15.57 24.47 7.97
C THR A 422 -14.80 24.18 6.69
N PHE A 423 -15.11 24.87 5.59
CA PHE A 423 -14.28 24.82 4.38
C PHE A 423 -12.92 25.47 4.64
N THR A 424 -12.90 26.65 5.27
CA THR A 424 -11.67 27.38 5.61
C THR A 424 -10.80 26.55 6.55
N VAL A 425 -11.39 25.97 7.60
CA VAL A 425 -10.68 25.06 8.51
C VAL A 425 -10.04 23.88 7.77
N LEU A 426 -10.74 23.30 6.79
CA LEU A 426 -10.16 22.21 5.98
C LEU A 426 -9.01 22.69 5.07
N VAL A 427 -9.07 23.90 4.56
CA VAL A 427 -7.99 24.50 3.77
C VAL A 427 -6.76 24.74 4.66
N ASP A 428 -6.95 25.23 5.88
CA ASP A 428 -5.85 25.43 6.85
C ASP A 428 -5.18 24.10 7.20
N LEU A 429 -5.96 23.03 7.40
CA LEU A 429 -5.45 21.69 7.71
C LEU A 429 -4.70 21.03 6.54
N LEU A 430 -4.67 21.61 5.33
CA LEU A 430 -3.82 21.13 4.24
C LEU A 430 -2.32 21.29 4.56
N ASP A 431 -1.99 22.21 5.45
CA ASP A 431 -0.62 22.53 5.89
C ASP A 431 -0.26 21.94 7.24
N ASP A 432 -1.08 21.02 7.75
CA ASP A 432 -0.79 20.37 9.01
C ASP A 432 0.57 19.66 8.95
N PRO A 433 1.45 19.84 9.95
CA PRO A 433 2.75 19.16 9.98
C PRO A 433 2.63 17.65 10.03
N GLN A 434 1.47 17.12 10.47
CA GLN A 434 1.21 15.69 10.51
C GLN A 434 0.60 15.26 9.18
N VAL A 435 1.37 14.47 8.43
CA VAL A 435 1.00 13.92 7.10
C VAL A 435 -0.41 13.34 7.10
N ASN A 436 -0.79 12.67 8.20
CA ASN A 436 -2.11 12.05 8.37
C ASN A 436 -3.24 13.06 8.29
N VAL A 437 -3.08 14.22 8.91
CA VAL A 437 -4.08 15.29 8.93
C VAL A 437 -4.14 15.96 7.56
N ALA A 438 -2.99 16.31 6.97
CA ALA A 438 -2.91 16.97 5.66
C ALA A 438 -3.54 16.15 4.52
N TYR A 439 -3.21 14.86 4.42
CA TYR A 439 -3.84 14.01 3.39
C TYR A 439 -5.34 13.81 3.67
N GLN A 440 -5.74 13.76 4.95
CA GLN A 440 -7.14 13.62 5.33
C GLN A 440 -7.94 14.89 5.00
N ALA A 441 -7.34 16.07 5.13
CA ALA A 441 -7.91 17.33 4.68
C ALA A 441 -8.13 17.32 3.15
N CYS A 442 -7.12 16.92 2.37
CA CYS A 442 -7.24 16.75 0.91
C CYS A 442 -8.42 15.85 0.54
N ARG A 443 -8.48 14.66 1.15
CA ARG A 443 -9.54 13.67 0.93
C ARG A 443 -10.92 14.20 1.33
N SER A 444 -11.00 14.99 2.40
CA SER A 444 -12.25 15.55 2.91
C SER A 444 -12.77 16.67 2.00
N LEU A 445 -11.90 17.54 1.49
CA LEU A 445 -12.25 18.53 0.46
C LEU A 445 -12.79 17.87 -0.81
N GLY A 446 -12.11 16.84 -1.33
CA GLY A 446 -12.61 16.09 -2.48
C GLY A 446 -13.96 15.41 -2.21
N ARG A 447 -14.22 14.99 -0.97
CA ARG A 447 -15.51 14.39 -0.57
C ARG A 447 -16.63 15.42 -0.41
N ARG A 448 -16.31 16.67 -0.03
CA ARG A 448 -17.29 17.76 0.04
C ARG A 448 -17.88 18.09 -1.32
N GLY A 449 -17.12 17.90 -2.40
CA GLY A 449 -17.56 18.21 -3.76
C GLY A 449 -17.53 19.70 -4.10
N ASP A 450 -16.98 20.53 -3.23
CA ASP A 450 -16.89 21.98 -3.42
C ASP A 450 -15.72 22.33 -4.34
N ARG A 451 -16.03 22.82 -5.55
CA ARG A 451 -15.02 23.15 -6.56
C ARG A 451 -14.09 24.30 -6.16
N ARG A 452 -14.42 25.08 -5.14
CA ARG A 452 -13.50 26.08 -4.56
C ARG A 452 -12.22 25.43 -4.03
N ALA A 453 -12.23 24.13 -3.73
CA ALA A 453 -11.05 23.40 -3.29
C ALA A 453 -10.01 23.14 -4.41
N VAL A 454 -10.34 23.37 -5.69
CA VAL A 454 -9.41 23.10 -6.81
C VAL A 454 -8.10 23.88 -6.67
N ALA A 455 -8.16 25.20 -6.46
CA ALA A 455 -6.95 26.02 -6.33
C ALA A 455 -6.12 25.67 -5.07
N PRO A 456 -6.71 25.53 -3.86
CA PRO A 456 -5.98 25.04 -2.69
C PRO A 456 -5.30 23.68 -2.90
N LEU A 457 -5.98 22.72 -3.53
CA LEU A 457 -5.43 21.38 -3.77
C LEU A 457 -4.30 21.39 -4.81
N LEU A 458 -4.40 22.23 -5.87
CA LEU A 458 -3.28 22.44 -6.80
C LEU A 458 -2.07 23.04 -6.09
N SER A 459 -2.29 24.06 -5.25
CA SER A 459 -1.24 24.66 -4.43
C SER A 459 -0.52 23.62 -3.55
N VAL A 460 -1.27 22.71 -2.92
CA VAL A 460 -0.69 21.59 -2.14
C VAL A 460 0.23 20.70 -2.97
N ILE A 461 -0.13 20.38 -4.21
CA ILE A 461 0.73 19.57 -5.09
C ILE A 461 2.08 20.25 -5.31
N HIS A 462 2.11 21.57 -5.48
CA HIS A 462 3.35 22.30 -5.75
C HIS A 462 4.21 22.55 -4.52
N ARG A 463 3.61 22.79 -3.34
CA ARG A 463 4.35 23.23 -2.15
C ARG A 463 4.63 22.15 -1.12
N SER A 464 3.80 21.10 -1.04
CA SER A 464 4.00 20.03 -0.07
C SER A 464 5.28 19.27 -0.38
N ARG A 465 6.08 18.95 0.64
CA ARG A 465 7.27 18.08 0.48
C ARG A 465 6.95 16.60 0.67
N GLU A 466 5.69 16.27 0.92
CA GLU A 466 5.23 14.92 1.21
C GLU A 466 4.51 14.32 0.02
N TRP A 467 5.17 13.36 -0.67
CA TRP A 467 4.61 12.69 -1.85
C TRP A 467 3.21 12.11 -1.57
N TYR A 468 3.00 11.57 -0.37
CA TYR A 468 1.71 11.01 0.03
C TYR A 468 0.58 12.06 0.08
N VAL A 469 0.87 13.29 0.51
CA VAL A 469 -0.12 14.38 0.54
C VAL A 469 -0.44 14.81 -0.89
N GLN A 470 0.57 14.99 -1.75
CA GLN A 470 0.38 15.35 -3.16
C GLN A 470 -0.49 14.32 -3.91
N LEU A 471 -0.25 13.02 -3.66
CA LEU A 471 -1.07 11.93 -4.21
C LEU A 471 -2.56 12.09 -3.85
N HIS A 472 -2.87 12.41 -2.59
CA HIS A 472 -4.25 12.60 -2.16
C HIS A 472 -4.84 13.92 -2.62
N ALA A 473 -4.04 14.98 -2.76
CA ALA A 473 -4.46 16.23 -3.37
C ALA A 473 -4.90 16.01 -4.83
N TYR A 474 -4.11 15.29 -5.63
CA TYR A 474 -4.47 14.93 -7.01
C TYR A 474 -5.73 14.07 -7.07
N ARG A 475 -5.86 13.05 -6.20
CA ARG A 475 -7.09 12.24 -6.12
C ARG A 475 -8.32 13.05 -5.75
N ALA A 476 -8.16 14.05 -4.88
CA ALA A 476 -9.24 14.97 -4.52
C ALA A 476 -9.62 15.85 -5.72
N LEU A 477 -8.66 16.39 -6.47
CA LEU A 477 -8.91 17.12 -7.72
C LEU A 477 -9.72 16.29 -8.72
N LYS A 478 -9.31 15.03 -8.98
CA LYS A 478 -10.06 14.10 -9.84
C LYS A 478 -11.50 13.93 -9.38
N ARG A 479 -11.72 13.80 -8.07
CA ARG A 479 -13.06 13.64 -7.48
C ARG A 479 -13.93 14.89 -7.66
N LEU A 480 -13.32 16.07 -7.78
CA LEU A 480 -14.00 17.34 -8.09
C LEU A 480 -14.24 17.53 -9.59
N GLY A 481 -13.87 16.55 -10.44
CA GLY A 481 -13.98 16.63 -11.90
C GLY A 481 -12.91 17.51 -12.55
N TRP A 482 -11.84 17.84 -11.82
CA TRP A 482 -10.67 18.49 -12.41
C TRP A 482 -9.89 17.47 -13.25
N HIS A 483 -9.47 17.90 -14.43
CA HIS A 483 -8.70 17.13 -15.38
C HIS A 483 -7.68 18.08 -16.02
N GLN A 484 -6.52 17.54 -16.40
CA GLN A 484 -5.46 18.33 -17.01
C GLN A 484 -5.81 18.60 -18.47
N ASN A 485 -5.92 19.87 -18.85
CA ASN A 485 -6.05 20.30 -20.24
C ASN A 485 -4.92 21.28 -20.53
N VAL A 486 -3.90 20.82 -21.26
CA VAL A 486 -2.79 21.67 -21.74
C VAL A 486 -3.11 22.26 -23.13
N PHE A 487 -4.30 21.97 -23.67
CA PHE A 487 -4.72 22.36 -25.01
C PHE A 487 -5.75 23.50 -25.05
N ASN A 488 -5.82 24.35 -24.01
CA ASN A 488 -6.61 25.58 -24.01
C ASN A 488 -5.71 26.81 -23.92
#